data_AF-A0A368CPY5-F1
#
_entry.id   AF-A0A368CPY5-F1
#
_cell.length_a   1.000
_cell.length_b   1.000
_cell.length_c   1.000
_cell.angle_alpha   90.00
_cell.angle_beta   90.00
_cell.angle_gamma   90.00
#
_symmetry.space_group_name_H-M   'P 1'
#
loop_
_entity.id
_entity.type
_entity.pdbx_description
1 polymer ?
#
loop_
_entity_poly.entity_id
_entity_poly.type
_entity_poly.pdbx_seq_one_letter_code
_entity_poly.pdbx_strand_id
1 'polypeptide(L)' 'MGDGSRSGVMARLTLSAVADATRDASAWRQPEVHRALLVSGLSVLTSATWLLRRDLNGEDLNEA' A
#
# COMPACT_ATOMS: atom_id res chain seq x y z
N MET A 1 10.35 -11.25 9.85
CA MET A 1 10.57 -10.55 8.57
C MET A 1 9.49 -10.99 7.57
N GLY A 2 8.49 -10.16 7.22
CA GLY A 2 7.44 -10.59 6.27
C GLY A 2 6.52 -9.49 5.75
N ASP A 3 6.21 -8.48 6.57
CA ASP A 3 5.20 -7.47 6.19
C ASP A 3 5.70 -6.39 5.23
N GLY A 4 6.96 -5.96 5.34
CA GLY A 4 7.53 -4.93 4.44
C GLY A 4 7.56 -5.38 2.97
N SER A 5 7.79 -6.66 2.72
CA SER A 5 7.85 -7.22 1.36
C SER A 5 6.45 -7.36 0.73
N ARG A 6 5.44 -7.76 1.52
CA ARG A 6 4.04 -7.81 1.07
C ARG A 6 3.45 -6.42 0.82
N SER A 7 3.70 -5.47 1.72
CA SER A 7 3.30 -4.07 1.55
C SER A 7 3.90 -3.46 0.28
N GLY A 8 5.18 -3.72 -0.01
CA GLY A 8 5.83 -3.25 -1.23
C GLY A 8 5.22 -3.85 -2.52
N VAL A 9 4.87 -5.13 -2.51
CA VAL A 9 4.15 -5.77 -3.63
C VAL A 9 2.75 -5.20 -3.78
N MET A 10 1.99 -5.02 -2.69
CA MET A 10 0.67 -4.39 -2.72
C MET A 10 0.74 -2.94 -3.20
N ALA A 11 1.78 -2.19 -2.84
CA ALA A 11 1.99 -0.82 -3.32
C ALA A 11 2.15 -0.78 -4.83
N ARG A 12 2.98 -1.68 -5.40
CA ARG A 12 3.18 -1.77 -6.85
C ARG A 12 1.90 -2.21 -7.57
N LEU A 13 1.20 -3.22 -7.06
CA LEU A 13 -0.07 -3.68 -7.64
C LEU A 13 -1.14 -2.59 -7.58
N THR A 14 -1.21 -1.83 -6.48
CA THR A 14 -2.13 -0.69 -6.34
C THR A 14 -1.78 0.40 -7.34
N LEU A 15 -0.50 0.77 -7.47
CA LEU A 15 -0.04 1.76 -8.46
C LEU A 15 -0.31 1.32 -9.90
N SER A 16 -0.12 0.03 -10.22
CA SER A 16 -0.49 -0.52 -11.53
C SER A 16 -1.98 -0.47 -11.77
N ALA A 17 -2.81 -0.83 -10.79
CA ALA A 17 -4.27 -0.74 -10.89
C ALA A 17 -4.76 0.71 -11.02
N VAL A 18 -4.15 1.67 -10.30
CA VAL A 18 -4.40 3.11 -10.47
C VAL A 18 -4.04 3.53 -11.89
N ALA A 19 -2.84 3.17 -12.36
CA ALA A 19 -2.34 3.57 -13.68
C ALA A 19 -3.24 3.05 -14.82
N ASP A 20 -3.73 1.83 -14.69
CA ASP A 20 -4.65 1.22 -15.66
C ASP A 20 -6.04 1.88 -15.60
N ALA A 21 -6.55 2.12 -14.39
CA ALA A 21 -7.81 2.84 -14.21
C ALA A 21 -7.71 4.29 -14.73
N THR A 22 -6.57 4.98 -14.60
CA THR A 22 -6.38 6.32 -15.18
C THR A 22 -6.35 6.33 -16.71
N ARG A 23 -6.04 5.20 -17.35
CA ARG A 23 -6.07 5.06 -18.81
C ARG A 23 -7.46 4.71 -19.34
N ASP A 24 -8.25 3.96 -18.58
CA ASP A 24 -9.59 3.56 -18.95
C ASP A 24 -10.63 4.04 -17.91
N ALA A 25 -11.30 5.15 -18.22
CA ALA A 25 -12.34 5.73 -17.38
C ALA A 25 -13.53 4.78 -17.13
N SER A 26 -13.72 3.75 -17.97
CA SER A 26 -14.78 2.75 -17.78
C SER A 26 -14.50 1.82 -16.60
N ALA A 27 -13.23 1.60 -16.24
CA ALA A 27 -12.82 0.76 -15.11
C ALA A 27 -13.31 1.33 -13.76
N TRP A 28 -13.41 2.66 -13.64
CA TRP A 28 -13.96 3.33 -12.46
C TRP A 28 -15.47 3.08 -12.31
N ARG A 29 -16.21 2.68 -13.34
CA ARG A 29 -17.66 2.40 -13.18
C ARG A 29 -17.93 1.18 -12.29
N GLN A 30 -16.92 0.36 -12.00
CA GLN A 30 -17.06 -0.80 -11.14
C GLN A 30 -16.80 -0.42 -9.68
N PRO A 31 -17.78 -0.60 -8.78
CA PRO A 31 -17.63 -0.27 -7.35
C PRO A 31 -16.58 -1.15 -6.66
N GLU A 32 -16.37 -2.38 -7.14
CA GLU A 32 -15.35 -3.30 -6.62
C GLU A 32 -13.92 -2.80 -6.90
N VAL A 33 -13.68 -2.18 -8.06
CA VAL A 33 -12.37 -1.61 -8.43
C VAL A 33 -12.02 -0.44 -7.52
N HIS A 34 -12.99 0.45 -7.28
CA HIS A 34 -12.84 1.54 -6.30
C HIS A 34 -12.51 1.02 -4.90
N ARG A 35 -13.24 -0.01 -4.46
CA ARG A 35 -13.08 -0.57 -3.12
C ARG A 35 -11.73 -1.27 -2.98
N ALA A 36 -11.32 -2.03 -3.99
CA ALA A 36 -10.02 -2.68 -4.03
C ALA A 36 -8.88 -1.65 -3.97
N LEU A 37 -8.96 -0.58 -4.78
CA LEU A 37 -8.00 0.52 -4.79
C LEU A 37 -7.89 1.25 -3.44
N LEU A 38 -9.03 1.56 -2.83
CA LEU A 38 -9.08 2.23 -1.53
C LEU A 38 -8.52 1.35 -0.42
N VAL A 39 -8.92 0.08 -0.37
CA VAL A 39 -8.48 -0.86 0.68
C VAL A 39 -7.00 -1.20 0.50
N SER A 40 -6.53 -1.44 -0.73
CA SER A 40 -5.12 -1.75 -0.99
C SER A 40 -4.23 -0.53 -0.75
N GLY A 41 -4.65 0.66 -1.20
CA GLY A 41 -3.94 1.91 -0.95
C GLY A 41 -3.88 2.28 0.54
N LEU A 42 -4.99 2.13 1.27
CA LEU A 42 -5.02 2.37 2.72
C LEU A 42 -4.11 1.38 3.47
N SER A 43 -4.11 0.10 3.09
CA SER A 43 -3.24 -0.91 3.72
C SER A 43 -1.76 -0.58 3.56
N VAL A 44 -1.37 -0.09 2.37
CA VAL A 44 0.00 0.37 2.09
C VAL A 44 0.33 1.61 2.91
N LEU A 45 -0.56 2.61 2.97
CA LEU A 45 -0.36 3.82 3.77
C LEU A 45 -0.21 3.49 5.25
N THR A 46 -1.09 2.67 5.82
CA THR A 46 -1.00 2.25 7.23
C THR A 46 0.31 1.52 7.51
N SER A 47 0.75 0.64 6.61
CA SER A 47 2.03 -0.07 6.75
C SER A 47 3.22 0.90 6.69
N ALA A 48 3.20 1.86 5.78
CA ALA A 48 4.23 2.88 5.65
C ALA A 48 4.27 3.81 6.88
N THR A 49 3.10 4.21 7.41
CA THR A 49 3.01 5.00 8.65
C THR A 49 3.49 4.21 9.85
N TRP A 50 3.23 2.91 9.92
CA TRP A 50 3.72 2.05 10.99
C TRP A 50 5.25 1.92 10.96
N LEU A 51 5.83 1.68 9.78
CA LEU A 51 7.27 1.67 9.58
C LEU A 51 7.90 3.02 9.94
N LEU A 52 7.33 4.12 9.43
CA LEU A 52 7.80 5.46 9.75
C LEU A 52 7.75 5.75 11.25
N ARG A 53 6.69 5.34 11.93
CA ARG A 53 6.56 5.52 13.39
C ARG A 53 7.59 4.68 14.15
N ARG A 54 7.84 3.45 13.72
CA ARG A 54 8.87 2.59 14.31
C ARG A 54 10.25 3.22 14.16
N ASP A 55 10.57 3.69 12.95
CA ASP A 55 11.85 4.32 12.63
C ASP A 55 12.02 5.65 13.42
N LEU A 56 10.96 6.45 13.56
CA LEU A 56 10.96 7.69 14.35
C LEU A 56 11.07 7.46 15.86
N ASN A 57 10.48 6.38 16.38
CA ASN A 57 10.54 6.03 17.79
C ASN A 57 11.86 5.36 18.17
N GLY A 58 12.79 5.16 17.22
CA GLY A 58 14.07 4.52 17.48
C GLY A 58 13.93 3.07 17.92
N GLU A 59 12.88 2.36 17.48
CA GLU A 59 12.82 0.89 17.55
C GLU A 59 13.74 0.27 16.47
N ASP A 60 14.95 0.81 16.34
CA ASP A 60 16.06 0.11 15.74
C ASP A 60 16.61 -0.82 16.81
N LEU A 61 16.35 -2.11 16.60
CA LEU A 61 17.01 -3.27 17.18
C LEU A 61 18.21 -2.93 18.08
N ASN A 62 17.96 -2.89 19.38
CA ASN A 62 19.00 -3.15 20.37
C ASN A 62 19.31 -4.66 20.32
N GLU A 63 19.97 -5.08 19.23
CA GLU A 63 20.58 -6.39 19.07
C GLU A 63 22.06 -6.18 18.70
N ALA A 64 22.86 -5.89 19.73
CA ALA A 64 24.28 -6.27 19.85
C ALA A 64 24.74 -6.08 21.30
#